data_AF-A0AAV8VZW3-F1
#
_entry.id   AF-A0AAV8VZW3-F1
#
_cell.length_a   1.000
_cell.length_b   1.000
_cell.length_c   1.000
_cell.angle_alpha   90.00
_cell.angle_beta   90.00
_cell.angle_gamma   90.00
#
_symmetry.space_group_name_H-M   'P 1'
#
loop_
_entity.id
_entity.type
_entity.pdbx_description
1 polymer ?
#
loop_
_entity_poly.entity_id
_entity_poly.type
_entity_poly.pdbx_seq_one_letter_code
_entity_poly.pdbx_strand_id
1 'polypeptide(L)'
;MVLSERQHIEILILLGCGDKIRSQAEVCAVFNAKCPENHISQGTVSKIFHKFEEHDTVHDLPTTRRVRALNEEKKLDIALELLENPHTSTVSLARNHDAPRTTIQRFLKQEKYHPYKAPPKFLLKSKKRKGGYATLRKERILFKKI
;
A
#
# COMPACT_ATOMS: atom_id res chain seq x y z
N MET A 1 0.64 -21.72 -7.67
CA MET A 1 -0.40 -22.45 -6.92
C MET A 1 -0.72 -21.65 -5.68
N VAL A 2 -2.00 -21.40 -5.40
CA VAL A 2 -2.43 -20.72 -4.17
C VAL A 2 -2.91 -21.80 -3.23
N LEU A 3 -2.20 -22.00 -2.13
CA LEU A 3 -2.61 -22.92 -1.07
C LEU A 3 -3.65 -22.22 -0.21
N SER A 4 -4.67 -22.95 0.21
CA SER A 4 -5.63 -22.41 1.18
C SER A 4 -4.99 -22.31 2.56
N GLU A 5 -5.53 -21.44 3.42
CA GLU A 5 -5.09 -21.31 4.81
C GLU A 5 -5.14 -22.64 5.55
N ARG A 6 -6.20 -23.42 5.32
CA ARG A 6 -6.33 -24.78 5.87
C ARG A 6 -5.17 -25.69 5.48
N GLN A 7 -4.71 -25.62 4.23
CA GLN A 7 -3.57 -26.41 3.76
C GLN A 7 -2.26 -25.93 4.39
N HIS A 8 -2.08 -24.63 4.62
CA HIS A 8 -0.91 -24.13 5.35
C HIS A 8 -0.90 -24.63 6.81
N ILE A 9 -2.04 -24.57 7.51
CA ILE A 9 -2.16 -25.10 8.88
C ILE A 9 -1.86 -26.60 8.88
N GLU A 10 -2.39 -27.36 7.93
CA GLU A 10 -2.15 -28.79 7.83
C GLU A 10 -0.66 -29.12 7.61
N ILE A 11 0.04 -28.35 6.77
CA ILE A 11 1.49 -28.49 6.57
C ILE A 11 2.25 -28.23 7.87
N LEU A 12 1.88 -27.19 8.63
CA LEU A 12 2.51 -26.88 9.92
C LEU A 12 2.24 -27.99 10.97
N ILE A 13 1.03 -28.53 11.02
CA ILE A 13 0.68 -29.67 11.89
C ILE A 13 1.50 -30.92 11.50
N LEU A 14 1.66 -31.18 10.20
CA LEU A 14 2.43 -32.32 9.71
C LEU A 14 3.93 -32.20 10.02
N LEU A 15 4.47 -30.98 9.96
CA LEU A 15 5.84 -30.67 10.36
C LEU A 15 6.05 -30.96 11.85
N GLY A 16 5.02 -30.74 12.66
CA GLY A 16 5.02 -31.01 14.09
C GLY A 16 5.42 -29.79 14.92
N CYS A 17 5.32 -29.95 16.25
CA CYS A 17 5.66 -28.91 17.23
C CYS A 17 6.51 -29.55 18.34
N GLY A 18 7.58 -28.87 18.78
CA GLY A 18 8.45 -29.35 19.86
C GLY A 18 9.40 -30.49 19.44
N ASP A 19 9.45 -31.57 20.22
CA ASP A 19 10.47 -32.64 20.08
C ASP A 19 10.23 -33.60 18.90
N LYS A 20 9.11 -33.47 18.18
CA LYS A 20 8.73 -34.34 17.06
C LYS A 20 8.62 -33.54 15.77
N ILE A 21 9.74 -32.98 15.33
CA ILE A 21 9.83 -32.29 14.04
C ILE A 21 10.10 -33.33 12.95
N ARG A 22 9.16 -33.47 12.01
CA ARG A 22 9.37 -34.26 10.80
C ARG A 22 10.24 -33.50 9.81
N SER A 23 10.99 -34.23 8.99
CA SER A 23 11.73 -33.61 7.91
C SER A 23 10.77 -32.99 6.87
N GLN A 24 11.15 -31.88 6.26
CA GLN A 24 10.33 -31.21 5.24
C GLN A 24 10.04 -32.14 4.03
N ALA A 25 10.96 -33.07 3.74
CA ALA A 25 10.80 -34.06 2.68
C ALA A 25 9.70 -35.08 3.02
N GLU A 26 9.65 -35.56 4.26
CA GLU A 26 8.57 -36.43 4.74
C GLU A 26 7.21 -35.72 4.72
N VAL A 27 7.15 -34.48 5.19
CA VAL A 27 5.91 -33.69 5.14
C VAL A 27 5.41 -33.52 3.72
N CYS A 28 6.31 -33.22 2.80
CA CYS A 28 6.00 -33.11 1.38
C CYS A 28 5.41 -34.43 0.84
N ALA A 29 6.03 -35.57 1.15
CA ALA A 29 5.54 -36.88 0.72
C ALA A 29 4.16 -37.21 1.30
N VAL A 30 3.95 -36.99 2.60
CA VAL A 30 2.68 -37.26 3.29
C VAL A 30 1.57 -36.36 2.78
N PHE A 31 1.84 -35.05 2.62
CA PHE A 31 0.87 -34.11 2.11
C PHE A 31 0.47 -34.43 0.67
N ASN A 32 1.45 -34.73 -0.18
CA ASN A 32 1.21 -35.08 -1.59
C ASN A 32 0.43 -36.39 -1.74
N ALA A 33 0.68 -37.38 -0.88
CA ALA A 33 -0.09 -38.62 -0.86
C ALA A 33 -1.56 -38.38 -0.46
N LYS A 34 -1.81 -37.41 0.42
CA LYS A 34 -3.17 -37.06 0.89
C LYS A 34 -3.93 -36.17 -0.10
N CYS A 35 -3.23 -35.28 -0.80
CA CYS A 35 -3.79 -34.26 -1.69
C CYS A 35 -3.16 -34.36 -3.09
N PRO A 36 -3.53 -35.35 -3.91
CA PRO A 36 -2.93 -35.56 -5.23
C PRO A 36 -3.22 -34.43 -6.23
N GLU A 37 -4.28 -33.64 -6.03
CA GLU A 37 -4.58 -32.50 -6.91
C GLU A 37 -3.68 -31.29 -6.66
N ASN A 38 -3.11 -31.14 -5.45
CA ASN A 38 -2.35 -29.97 -5.05
C ASN A 38 -0.96 -30.38 -4.54
N HIS A 39 -0.15 -30.89 -5.46
CA HIS A 39 1.22 -31.27 -5.14
C HIS A 39 2.06 -30.06 -4.71
N ILE A 40 2.69 -30.17 -3.56
CA ILE A 40 3.67 -29.23 -3.03
C ILE A 40 5.08 -29.78 -3.20
N SER A 41 6.06 -28.87 -3.27
CA SER A 41 7.47 -29.21 -3.20
C SER A 41 8.01 -28.95 -1.79
N GLN A 42 9.15 -29.55 -1.46
CA GLN A 42 9.86 -29.29 -0.21
C GLN A 42 10.13 -27.78 -0.01
N GLY A 43 10.50 -27.07 -1.08
CA GLY A 43 10.74 -25.63 -1.03
C GLY A 43 9.50 -24.82 -0.64
N THR A 44 8.30 -25.30 -0.99
CA THR A 44 7.05 -24.69 -0.54
C THR A 44 6.86 -24.87 0.97
N VAL A 45 7.14 -26.07 1.50
CA VAL A 45 7.09 -26.36 2.95
C VAL A 45 8.07 -25.46 3.71
N SER A 46 9.31 -25.33 3.24
CA SER A 46 10.32 -24.46 3.83
C SER A 46 9.87 -22.98 3.85
N LYS A 47 9.31 -22.47 2.76
CA LYS A 47 8.78 -21.09 2.71
C LYS A 47 7.64 -20.85 3.69
N ILE A 48 6.71 -21.81 3.81
CA ILE A 48 5.60 -21.71 4.76
C ILE A 48 6.12 -21.71 6.20
N PHE A 49 7.08 -22.58 6.49
CA PHE A 49 7.69 -22.66 7.82
C PHE A 49 8.44 -21.38 8.18
N HIS A 50 9.34 -20.89 7.31
CA HIS A 50 10.07 -19.63 7.58
C HIS A 50 9.13 -18.43 7.68
N LYS A 51 8.09 -18.35 6.83
CA LYS A 51 7.07 -17.31 6.93
C LYS A 51 6.39 -17.33 8.31
N PHE A 52 6.08 -18.53 8.80
CA PHE A 52 5.46 -18.69 10.10
C PHE A 52 6.42 -18.28 11.23
N GLU A 53 7.69 -18.69 11.20
CA GLU A 53 8.66 -18.27 12.22
C GLU A 53 8.96 -16.77 12.20
N GLU A 54 8.97 -16.12 11.03
CA GLU A 54 9.31 -14.69 10.92
C GLU A 54 8.14 -13.76 11.27
N HIS A 55 6.91 -14.17 10.99
CA HIS A 55 5.74 -13.29 11.03
C HIS A 55 4.59 -13.82 11.90
N ASP A 56 4.73 -15.00 12.50
CA ASP A 56 3.70 -15.70 13.29
C ASP A 56 2.34 -15.78 12.59
N THR A 57 2.35 -15.82 11.25
CA THR A 57 1.14 -15.77 10.43
C THR A 57 1.09 -16.84 9.38
N VAL A 58 -0.09 -17.44 9.25
CA VAL A 58 -0.40 -18.47 8.25
C VAL A 58 -0.96 -17.83 6.97
N HIS A 59 -1.50 -16.62 7.09
CA HIS A 59 -2.05 -15.87 5.96
C HIS A 59 -0.96 -15.51 4.94
N ASP A 60 -1.39 -15.27 3.70
CA ASP A 60 -0.49 -14.78 2.67
C ASP A 60 -0.07 -13.34 2.96
N LEU A 61 1.23 -13.11 2.90
CA LEU A 61 1.75 -11.76 3.05
C LEU A 61 1.34 -10.92 1.84
N PRO A 62 1.00 -9.63 2.04
CA PRO A 62 0.74 -8.74 0.94
C PRO A 62 1.99 -8.69 0.06
N THR A 63 1.86 -9.13 -1.19
CA THR A 63 2.96 -9.05 -2.15
C THR A 63 3.35 -7.59 -2.32
N THR A 64 4.56 -7.23 -1.89
CA THR A 64 5.15 -5.92 -2.18
C THR A 64 5.36 -5.82 -3.69
N ARG A 65 4.37 -5.30 -4.40
CA ARG A 65 4.57 -4.79 -5.75
C ARG A 65 5.26 -3.43 -5.60
N ARG A 66 6.45 -3.28 -6.17
CA ARG A 66 7.13 -1.98 -6.24
C ARG A 66 6.26 -1.01 -7.06
N VAL A 67 5.48 -0.19 -6.37
CA VAL A 67 4.82 0.96 -6.98
C VAL A 67 5.85 2.08 -7.01
N ARG A 68 6.07 2.71 -8.17
CA ARG A 68 6.78 4.00 -8.22
C ARG A 68 5.88 5.05 -7.55
N ALA A 69 5.98 5.13 -6.23
CA ALA A 69 5.24 6.09 -5.43
C ALA A 69 5.85 7.48 -5.64
N LEU A 70 5.00 8.51 -5.62
CA LEU A 70 5.48 9.88 -5.48
C LEU A 70 6.16 10.03 -4.11
N ASN A 71 7.29 10.73 -4.07
CA ASN A 71 7.90 11.17 -2.81
C ASN A 71 6.92 12.06 -2.04
N GLU A 72 6.98 12.04 -0.71
CA GLU A 72 6.06 12.82 0.14
C GLU A 72 6.13 14.33 -0.15
N GLU A 73 7.32 14.86 -0.44
CA GLU A 73 7.52 16.27 -0.83
C GLU A 73 6.74 16.59 -2.12
N LYS A 74 6.91 15.78 -3.18
CA LYS A 74 6.18 15.97 -4.44
C LYS A 74 4.67 15.85 -4.26
N LYS A 75 4.18 15.00 -3.35
CA LYS A 75 2.74 14.92 -3.03
C LYS A 75 2.23 16.21 -2.43
N LEU A 76 3.01 16.82 -1.53
CA LEU A 76 2.66 18.09 -0.90
C LEU A 76 2.63 19.22 -1.93
N ASP A 77 3.64 19.31 -2.80
CA ASP A 77 3.71 20.37 -3.81
C ASP A 77 2.55 20.28 -4.81
N ILE A 78 2.24 19.07 -5.30
CA ILE A 78 1.07 18.82 -6.16
C ILE A 78 -0.23 19.24 -5.46
N ALA A 79 -0.34 18.96 -4.16
CA ALA A 79 -1.53 19.30 -3.37
C ALA A 79 -1.68 20.81 -3.18
N LEU A 80 -0.58 21.53 -2.96
CA LEU A 80 -0.58 22.99 -2.84
C LEU A 80 -0.95 23.64 -4.17
N GLU A 81 -0.38 23.19 -5.28
CA GLU A 81 -0.73 23.70 -6.62
C GLU A 81 -2.21 23.49 -6.95
N LEU A 82 -2.78 22.35 -6.57
CA LEU A 82 -4.22 22.07 -6.75
C LEU A 82 -5.12 22.89 -5.81
N LEU A 83 -4.61 23.29 -4.64
CA LEU A 83 -5.32 24.19 -3.73
C LEU A 83 -5.35 25.60 -4.30
N GLU A 84 -4.24 26.05 -4.86
CA GLU A 84 -4.11 27.36 -5.51
C GLU A 84 -4.94 27.43 -6.80
N ASN A 85 -4.89 26.38 -7.61
CA ASN A 85 -5.57 26.30 -8.90
C ASN A 85 -6.25 24.94 -9.11
N PRO A 86 -7.52 24.77 -8.66
CA PRO A 86 -8.27 23.50 -8.76
C PRO A 86 -8.55 23.02 -10.18
N HIS A 87 -8.43 23.90 -11.17
CA HIS A 87 -8.66 23.60 -12.59
C HIS A 87 -7.38 23.14 -13.31
N THR A 88 -6.26 22.99 -12.59
CA THR A 88 -5.01 22.50 -13.17
C THR A 88 -5.19 21.08 -13.72
N SER A 89 -4.75 20.90 -14.96
CA SER A 89 -4.86 19.61 -15.61
C SER A 89 -3.81 18.63 -15.06
N THR A 90 -4.15 17.34 -14.99
CA THR A 90 -3.18 16.29 -14.63
C THR A 90 -1.96 16.22 -15.57
N VAL A 91 -2.09 16.75 -16.79
CA VAL A 91 -0.98 16.84 -17.75
C VAL A 91 -0.02 17.97 -17.35
N SER A 92 -0.55 19.11 -16.93
CA SER A 92 0.23 20.24 -16.42
C SER A 92 0.99 19.84 -15.16
N LEU A 93 0.32 19.20 -14.21
CA LEU A 93 0.94 18.70 -12.97
C LEU A 93 2.06 17.69 -13.25
N ALA A 94 1.89 16.82 -14.25
CA ALA A 94 2.92 15.85 -14.64
C ALA A 94 4.19 16.53 -15.15
N ARG A 95 4.03 17.63 -15.91
CA ARG A 95 5.14 18.43 -16.42
C ARG A 95 5.82 19.25 -15.32
N ASN A 96 5.03 19.87 -14.44
CA ASN A 96 5.54 20.75 -13.39
C ASN A 96 6.33 19.99 -12.32
N HIS A 97 5.92 18.76 -11.99
CA HIS A 97 6.50 17.97 -10.90
C HIS A 97 7.42 16.83 -11.35
N ASP A 98 7.72 16.77 -12.66
CA ASP A 98 8.47 15.70 -13.32
C ASP A 98 8.04 14.31 -12.79
N ALA A 99 6.76 14.00 -13.01
CA ALA A 99 6.14 12.78 -12.53
C ALA A 99 5.20 12.19 -13.59
N PRO A 100 5.10 10.84 -13.71
CA PRO A 100 4.19 10.23 -14.66
C PRO A 100 2.75 10.62 -14.35
N ARG A 101 2.01 11.02 -15.39
CA ARG A 101 0.58 11.38 -15.28
C ARG A 101 -0.24 10.29 -14.60
N THR A 102 0.05 9.02 -14.86
CA THR A 102 -0.61 7.86 -14.24
C THR A 102 -0.40 7.80 -12.72
N THR A 103 0.79 8.16 -12.24
CA THR A 103 1.11 8.26 -10.82
C THR A 103 0.34 9.39 -10.15
N ILE A 104 0.26 10.56 -10.79
CA ILE A 104 -0.53 11.71 -10.30
C ILE A 104 -2.02 11.35 -10.24
N GLN A 105 -2.57 10.75 -11.30
CA GLN A 105 -3.97 10.30 -11.29
C GLN A 105 -4.26 9.30 -10.18
N ARG A 106 -3.33 8.36 -9.93
CA ARG A 106 -3.46 7.39 -8.83
C ARG A 106 -3.41 8.09 -7.47
N PHE A 107 -2.49 9.02 -7.28
CA PHE A 107 -2.40 9.83 -6.06
C PHE A 107 -3.69 10.61 -5.80
N LEU A 108 -4.22 11.33 -6.80
CA LEU A 108 -5.47 12.08 -6.65
C LEU A 108 -6.67 11.17 -6.34
N LYS A 109 -6.71 9.96 -6.90
CA LYS A 109 -7.73 8.95 -6.55
C LYS A 109 -7.57 8.46 -5.11
N GLN A 110 -6.34 8.20 -4.65
CA GLN A 110 -6.06 7.77 -3.27
C GLN A 110 -6.47 8.83 -2.25
N GLU A 111 -6.18 10.10 -2.53
CA GLU A 111 -6.56 11.24 -1.69
C GLU A 111 -8.02 11.67 -1.83
N LYS A 112 -8.80 10.96 -2.67
CA LYS A 112 -10.22 11.25 -2.94
C LYS A 112 -10.45 12.70 -3.40
N TYR A 113 -9.50 13.24 -4.18
CA TYR A 113 -9.58 14.59 -4.74
C TYR A 113 -10.63 14.64 -5.86
N HIS A 114 -11.47 15.67 -5.82
CA HIS A 114 -12.43 15.98 -6.87
C HIS A 114 -12.31 17.47 -7.23
N PRO A 115 -12.06 17.83 -8.50
CA PRO A 115 -11.82 19.22 -8.92
C PRO A 115 -12.91 20.21 -8.51
N TYR A 116 -14.15 19.73 -8.33
CA TYR A 116 -15.33 20.55 -8.03
C TYR A 116 -15.87 20.38 -6.60
N LYS A 117 -15.16 19.66 -5.71
CA LYS A 117 -15.55 19.51 -4.30
C LYS A 117 -14.53 20.22 -3.41
N ALA A 118 -14.98 20.64 -2.22
CA ALA A 118 -14.16 21.33 -1.21
C ALA A 118 -12.76 20.69 -1.04
N PRO A 119 -11.73 21.49 -0.68
CA PRO A 119 -10.34 21.05 -0.70
C PRO A 119 -10.11 19.76 0.10
N PRO A 120 -9.23 18.88 -0.37
CA PRO A 120 -9.11 17.53 0.14
C PRO A 120 -8.73 17.50 1.63
N LYS A 121 -9.36 16.60 2.39
CA LYS A 121 -9.33 16.57 3.86
C LYS A 121 -7.93 16.39 4.47
N PHE A 122 -6.93 15.93 3.72
CA PHE A 122 -5.56 15.80 4.22
C PHE A 122 -4.88 17.17 4.46
N LEU A 123 -5.27 18.20 3.70
CA LEU A 123 -4.80 19.58 3.91
C LEU A 123 -5.37 20.21 5.19
N LEU A 124 -6.49 19.67 5.71
CA LEU A 124 -7.09 20.12 6.98
C LEU A 124 -6.41 19.48 8.20
N LYS A 125 -5.60 18.42 8.02
CA LYS A 125 -4.94 17.71 9.13
C LYS A 125 -3.62 18.34 9.58
N SER A 126 -3.06 19.31 8.84
CA SER A 126 -1.79 19.97 9.20
C SER A 126 -1.90 21.07 10.28
N LYS A 127 -3.12 21.46 10.70
CA LYS A 127 -3.35 22.58 11.64
C LYS A 127 -3.50 22.21 13.13
N LYS A 128 -2.91 21.10 13.59
CA LYS A 128 -2.84 20.75 15.02
C LYS A 128 -1.40 20.50 15.48
N ARG A 129 -0.50 21.47 15.26
CA ARG A 129 0.73 21.61 16.06
C ARG A 129 0.86 23.06 16.52
N LYS A 130 1.28 23.19 17.78
CA LYS A 130 1.12 24.33 18.68
C LYS A 130 1.81 25.61 18.15
N GLY A 131 1.13 26.75 18.32
CA GLY A 131 1.75 28.08 18.41
C GLY A 131 1.71 28.95 17.14
N GLY A 132 1.05 30.11 17.25
CA GLY A 132 1.33 31.30 16.42
C GLY A 132 0.54 31.44 15.13
N TYR A 133 -0.39 32.40 15.08
CA TYR A 133 -1.07 32.82 13.85
C TYR A 133 -0.09 33.60 12.96
N ALA A 134 0.40 33.00 11.88
CA ALA A 134 0.89 33.78 10.74
C ALA A 134 -0.32 34.13 9.85
N THR A 135 -0.87 35.31 10.09
CA THR A 135 -1.88 35.96 9.25
C THR A 135 -1.28 36.33 7.89
N LEU A 136 -1.40 35.45 6.90
CA LEU A 136 -1.25 35.87 5.50
C LEU A 136 -2.53 36.59 5.07
N ARG A 137 -2.52 37.89 5.38
CA ARG A 137 -3.07 39.02 4.62
C ARG A 137 -4.12 38.65 3.56
N LYS A 138 -5.39 38.74 3.97
CA LYS A 138 -6.59 38.73 3.10
C LYS A 138 -6.74 40.00 2.25
N GLU A 139 -5.65 40.61 1.79
CA GLU A 139 -5.71 41.83 0.96
C GLU A 139 -5.30 41.51 -0.48
N ARG A 140 -6.21 40.90 -1.25
CA ARG A 140 -6.35 41.12 -2.71
C ARG A 140 -7.54 40.39 -3.34
N ILE A 141 -8.59 40.14 -2.57
CA ILE A 141 -9.92 39.81 -3.12
C ILE A 141 -10.83 40.99 -2.80
N LEU A 142 -10.48 42.16 -3.33
CA LEU A 142 -11.46 43.23 -3.55
C LEU A 142 -11.54 43.44 -5.07
N PHE A 143 -12.67 42.99 -5.61
CA PHE A 143 -13.37 43.63 -6.73
C PHE A 143 -12.51 44.14 -7.89
N LYS A 144 -12.24 43.24 -8.86
CA LYS A 144 -12.31 43.62 -10.28
C LYS A 144 -13.58 43.01 -10.87
N LYS A 145 -14.70 43.63 -10.51
CA LYS A 145 -15.98 43.54 -11.23
C LYS A 145 -16.37 44.98 -11.55
N ILE A 146 -15.95 45.43 -12.73
CA ILE A 146 -16.66 46.16 -13.80
C ILE A 146 -15.73 46.05 -15.01
#